data_AF-X0TGF4-F1
#
_entry.id   AF-X0TGF4-F1
#
_cell.length_a   1.000
_cell.length_b   1.000
_cell.length_c   1.000
_cell.angle_alpha   90.00
_cell.angle_beta   90.00
_cell.angle_gamma   90.00
#
_symmetry.space_group_name_H-M   'P 1'
#
loop_
_entity.id
_entity.type
_entity.pdbx_description
1 polymer ?
#
loop_
_entity_poly.entity_id
_entity_poly.type
_entity_poly.pdbx_seq_one_letter_code
_entity_poly.pdbx_strand_id
1 'polypeptide(L)'
;YTYVRHPLYVGNITLGFGFALASGLWWSLPLLVGILVAFYPHATRREDERLHRMFNKEWEQWRKGTPALIPRLISYRFTQHGNWSFRQSLRQNGEPIIALFLLFWLYFLSLGLH
;
A
#
# COMPACT_ATOMS: atom_id res chain seq x y z
N TYR A 1 8.79 -3.12 -5.63
CA TYR A 1 8.19 -1.93 -6.25
C TYR A 1 8.61 -1.80 -7.72
N THR A 2 8.15 -2.71 -8.58
CA THR A 2 8.58 -2.80 -10.00
C THR A 2 7.44 -2.73 -11.00
N TYR A 3 6.21 -2.95 -10.54
CA TYR A 3 4.99 -2.95 -11.37
C TYR A 3 4.19 -1.65 -11.22
N VAL A 4 4.17 -1.07 -10.02
CA VAL A 4 3.54 0.22 -9.66
C VAL A 4 4.33 0.90 -8.54
N ARG A 5 4.18 2.23 -8.45
CA ARG A 5 4.79 3.03 -7.38
C ARG A 5 4.06 2.89 -6.05
N HIS A 6 2.73 2.72 -6.07
CA HIS A 6 1.93 2.60 -4.84
C HIS A 6 1.10 1.30 -4.83
N PRO A 7 1.73 0.12 -4.65
CA PRO A 7 1.04 -1.18 -4.68
C PRO A 7 -0.01 -1.34 -3.57
N LEU A 8 0.22 -0.73 -2.40
CA LEU A 8 -0.77 -0.69 -1.31
C LEU A 8 -2.08 -0.02 -1.77
N TYR A 9 -1.96 1.09 -2.51
CA TYR A 9 -3.10 1.82 -3.03
C TYR A 9 -3.85 1.02 -4.09
N VAL A 10 -3.15 0.27 -4.94
CA VAL A 10 -3.78 -0.67 -5.87
C VAL A 10 -4.57 -1.73 -5.12
N GLY A 11 -3.97 -2.35 -4.08
CA GLY A 11 -4.67 -3.32 -3.23
C GLY A 11 -5.93 -2.74 -2.58
N ASN A 12 -5.83 -1.53 -2.02
CA ASN A 12 -6.97 -0.85 -1.41
C ASN A 12 -8.09 -0.54 -2.43
N ILE A 13 -7.73 -0.12 -3.65
CA ILE A 13 -8.70 0.10 -4.74
C ILE A 13 -9.39 -1.22 -5.10
N THR A 14 -8.63 -2.32 -5.26
CA THR A 14 -9.17 -3.64 -5.58
C THR A 14 -10.12 -4.14 -4.49
N LEU A 15 -9.74 -4.01 -3.22
CA LEU A 15 -10.60 -4.37 -2.09
C LEU A 15 -11.87 -3.50 -2.06
N GLY A 16 -11.72 -2.18 -2.19
CA GLY A 16 -12.85 -1.24 -2.22
C GLY A 16 -13.82 -1.55 -3.35
N PHE A 17 -13.30 -1.89 -4.53
CA PHE A 17 -14.11 -2.32 -5.67
C PHE A 17 -14.86 -3.64 -5.39
N GLY A 18 -14.17 -4.62 -4.80
CA GLY A 18 -14.80 -5.87 -4.37
C GLY A 18 -15.94 -5.65 -3.37
N PHE A 19 -15.74 -4.79 -2.37
CA PHE A 19 -16.78 -4.43 -1.40
C PHE A 19 -17.93 -3.66 -2.03
N ALA A 20 -17.66 -2.71 -2.93
CA ALA A 20 -18.69 -1.97 -3.65
C ALA A 20 -19.59 -2.93 -4.45
N LEU A 21 -18.99 -3.85 -5.20
CA LEU A 21 -19.73 -4.88 -5.93
C LEU A 21 -20.52 -5.81 -5.00
N ALA A 22 -19.88 -6.32 -3.93
CA ALA A 22 -20.52 -7.23 -2.99
C ALA A 22 -21.67 -6.60 -2.21
N SER A 23 -21.65 -5.27 -2.02
CA SER A 23 -22.72 -4.55 -1.32
C SER A 23 -24.07 -4.57 -2.05
N GLY A 24 -24.06 -4.78 -3.38
CA GLY A 24 -25.27 -4.69 -4.22
C GLY A 24 -25.86 -3.27 -4.33
N LEU A 25 -25.23 -2.27 -3.72
CA LEU A 25 -25.71 -0.89 -3.71
C LEU A 25 -25.15 -0.14 -4.92
N TRP A 26 -26.03 0.33 -5.81
CA TRP A 26 -25.62 1.03 -7.03
C TRP A 26 -24.79 2.30 -6.75
N TRP A 27 -25.00 2.97 -5.61
CA TRP A 27 -24.28 4.19 -5.22
C TRP A 27 -22.89 3.93 -4.64
N SER A 28 -22.57 2.69 -4.27
CA SER A 28 -21.27 2.34 -3.68
C SER A 28 -20.10 2.55 -4.65
N LEU A 29 -20.32 2.28 -5.95
CA LEU A 29 -19.32 2.49 -7.00
C LEU A 29 -19.03 3.99 -7.24
N PRO A 30 -20.04 4.86 -7.47
CA PRO A 30 -19.83 6.31 -7.50
C PRO A 30 -19.15 6.86 -6.25
N LEU A 31 -19.54 6.39 -5.07
CA LEU A 31 -18.91 6.81 -3.82
C LEU A 31 -17.43 6.41 -3.77
N LEU A 32 -17.10 5.16 -4.13
CA LEU A 32 -15.74 4.68 -4.22
C LEU A 32 -14.92 5.57 -5.18
N VAL A 33 -15.44 5.82 -6.39
CA VAL A 33 -14.80 6.72 -7.37
C VAL A 33 -14.57 8.11 -6.78
N GLY A 34 -15.56 8.67 -6.09
CA GLY A 34 -15.44 9.96 -5.39
C GLY A 34 -14.31 9.98 -4.36
N ILE A 35 -14.20 8.93 -3.55
CA ILE A 35 -13.10 8.76 -2.57
C ILE A 35 -11.75 8.67 -3.29
N LEU A 36 -11.66 7.88 -4.36
CA LEU A 36 -10.42 7.72 -5.11
C LEU A 36 -9.95 9.05 -5.71
N VAL A 37 -10.84 9.81 -6.35
CA VAL A 37 -10.50 11.10 -6.95
C VAL A 37 -10.16 12.15 -5.88
N ALA A 38 -10.86 12.17 -4.75
CA ALA A 38 -10.62 13.16 -3.71
C ALA A 38 -9.32 12.92 -2.92
N PHE A 39 -9.00 11.66 -2.61
CA PHE A 39 -7.91 11.35 -1.68
C PHE A 39 -6.60 10.89 -2.36
N TYR A 40 -6.68 10.06 -3.40
CA TYR A 40 -5.48 9.38 -3.92
C TYR A 40 -4.51 10.33 -4.64
N PRO A 41 -4.94 11.35 -5.40
CA PRO A 41 -4.01 12.33 -5.99
C PRO A 41 -3.18 13.05 -4.93
N HIS A 42 -3.81 13.44 -3.82
CA HIS A 42 -3.10 14.10 -2.73
C HIS A 42 -2.15 13.13 -2.01
N ALA A 43 -2.62 11.92 -1.69
CA ALA A 43 -1.82 10.92 -0.98
C ALA A 43 -0.57 10.51 -1.78
N THR A 44 -0.76 10.15 -3.05
CA THR A 44 0.34 9.79 -3.97
C THR A 44 1.35 10.91 -4.13
N ARG A 45 0.91 12.17 -4.30
CA ARG A 45 1.82 13.32 -4.40
C ARG A 45 2.67 13.51 -3.14
N ARG A 46 2.06 13.43 -1.96
CA ARG A 46 2.79 13.56 -0.68
C ARG A 46 3.83 12.47 -0.50
N GLU A 47 3.48 11.23 -0.88
CA GLU A 47 4.38 10.09 -0.80
C GLU A 47 5.52 10.21 -1.82
N ASP A 48 5.21 10.59 -3.06
CA ASP A 48 6.19 10.86 -4.12
C ASP A 48 7.17 11.96 -3.70
N GLU A 49 6.70 13.08 -3.13
CA GLU A 49 7.55 14.16 -2.64
C GLU A 49 8.46 13.69 -1.48
N ARG A 50 7.95 12.83 -0.58
CA ARG A 50 8.76 12.24 0.49
C ARG A 50 9.86 11.34 -0.07
N LEU A 51 9.52 10.45 -1.00
CA LEU A 51 10.48 9.55 -1.64
C LEU A 51 11.50 10.32 -2.46
N HIS A 52 11.08 11.37 -3.17
CA HIS A 52 11.99 12.24 -3.89
C HIS A 52 12.99 12.92 -2.97
N ARG A 53 12.56 13.44 -1.81
CA ARG A 53 13.48 14.02 -0.80
C ARG A 53 14.48 13.01 -0.24
N MET A 54 14.08 11.76 -0.08
CA MET A 54 14.93 10.70 0.48
C MET A 54 15.97 10.17 -0.51
N PHE A 55 15.58 9.97 -1.77
CA PHE A 55 16.37 9.24 -2.76
C PHE A 55 16.80 10.08 -3.98
N ASN A 56 16.32 11.33 -4.09
CA ASN A 56 16.66 12.32 -5.12
C ASN A 56 16.72 11.73 -6.55
N LYS A 57 17.93 11.64 -7.13
CA LYS A 57 18.18 11.21 -8.51
C LYS A 57 17.81 9.75 -8.77
N GLU A 58 17.99 8.86 -7.80
CA GLU A 58 17.63 7.44 -7.96
C GLU A 58 16.12 7.28 -8.13
N TRP A 59 15.35 8.02 -7.33
CA TRP A 59 13.90 8.04 -7.44
C TRP A 59 13.43 8.65 -8.77
N GLU A 60 14.10 9.69 -9.28
CA GLU A 60 13.78 10.25 -10.60
C GLU A 60 14.01 9.29 -11.76
N GLN A 61 15.03 8.44 -11.69
CA GLN A 61 15.25 7.41 -12.70
C GLN A 61 14.20 6.30 -12.58
N TRP A 62 13.94 5.83 -11.36
CA TRP A 62 12.96 4.77 -11.11
C TRP A 62 11.51 5.17 -11.43
N ARG A 63 11.09 6.40 -11.11
CA ARG A 63 9.71 6.89 -11.38
C ARG A 63 9.37 6.92 -12.87
N LYS A 64 10.36 7.15 -13.75
CA LYS A 64 10.15 7.20 -15.21
C LYS A 64 9.71 5.84 -15.75
N GLY A 65 10.23 4.76 -15.17
CA GLY A 65 9.90 3.38 -15.54
C GLY A 65 8.65 2.83 -14.85
N THR A 66 8.19 3.46 -13.76
CA THR A 66 7.19 2.88 -12.85
C THR A 66 5.94 3.76 -12.75
N PRO A 67 4.77 3.31 -13.26
CA PRO A 67 3.51 4.07 -13.19
C PRO A 67 3.00 4.22 -11.75
N ALA A 68 2.18 5.25 -11.49
CA ALA A 68 1.69 5.54 -10.14
C ALA A 68 0.80 4.43 -9.56
N LEU A 69 -0.34 4.17 -10.21
CA LEU A 69 -1.41 3.29 -9.72
C LEU A 69 -1.81 2.18 -10.69
N ILE A 70 -1.61 2.34 -12.00
CA ILE A 70 -1.97 1.31 -12.98
C ILE A 70 -0.78 0.37 -13.14
N PRO A 71 -0.88 -0.92 -12.79
CA PRO A 71 0.21 -1.87 -12.94
C PRO A 71 0.59 -2.06 -14.40
N ARG A 72 1.91 -1.98 -14.66
CA ARG A 72 2.45 -2.46 -15.93
C ARG A 72 2.47 -3.99 -15.91
N LEU A 73 2.10 -4.60 -17.03
CA LEU A 73 2.23 -6.04 -17.23
C LEU A 73 3.70 -6.49 -17.34
N ILE A 74 4.59 -5.57 -17.79
CA ILE A 74 6.03 -5.81 -17.91
C ILE A 74 6.74 -4.99 -16.82
N SER A 75 7.42 -5.68 -15.90
CA SER A 75 8.14 -5.06 -14.78
C SER A 75 9.29 -4.20 -15.26
N TYR A 76 9.45 -3.00 -14.68
CA TYR A 76 10.69 -2.24 -14.84
C TYR A 76 11.82 -2.95 -14.08
N ARG A 77 12.85 -3.42 -14.79
CA ARG A 77 14.04 -4.04 -14.19
C ARG A 77 14.95 -2.96 -13.61
N PHE A 78 14.59 -2.46 -12.43
CA PHE A 78 15.51 -1.70 -11.60
C PHE A 78 16.16 -2.67 -10.61
N THR A 79 17.39 -3.09 -10.89
CA THR A 79 18.17 -3.96 -10.01
C THR A 79 18.70 -3.15 -8.82
N GLN A 80 17.94 -3.12 -7.73
CA GLN A 80 18.50 -2.83 -6.42
C GLN A 80 18.32 -4.05 -5.52
N HIS A 81 19.45 -4.63 -5.12
CA HIS A 81 19.53 -5.70 -4.13
C HIS A 81 19.49 -5.06 -2.74
N GLY A 82 18.30 -4.97 -2.15
CA GLY A 82 18.16 -4.67 -0.72
C GLY A 82 18.24 -5.95 0.08
N ASN A 83 19.22 -6.09 0.97
CA ASN A 83 19.26 -7.21 1.90
C ASN A 83 18.22 -7.01 3.00
N TRP A 84 17.34 -7.99 3.19
CA TRP A 84 16.39 -7.96 4.29
C TRP A 84 17.11 -8.05 5.63
N SER A 85 16.73 -7.20 6.58
CA SER A 85 17.30 -7.17 7.93
C SER A 85 16.20 -7.31 8.97
N PHE A 86 16.20 -8.44 9.68
CA PHE A 86 15.27 -8.69 10.78
C PHE A 86 15.32 -7.59 11.85
N ARG A 87 16.53 -7.06 12.12
CA ARG A 87 16.74 -6.01 13.11
C ARG A 87 16.06 -4.69 12.71
N GLN A 88 15.96 -4.41 11.42
CA GLN A 88 15.28 -3.23 10.90
C GLN A 88 13.76 -3.33 11.09
N SER A 89 13.18 -4.48 10.72
CA SER A 89 11.77 -4.81 10.94
C SER A 89 11.38 -4.68 12.43
N LEU A 90 12.19 -5.25 13.32
CA LEU A 90 11.89 -5.28 14.76
C LEU A 90 12.02 -3.92 15.47
N ARG A 91 12.84 -2.97 14.96
CA ARG A 91 13.13 -1.71 15.69
C ARG A 91 12.61 -0.45 15.01
N GLN A 92 12.51 -0.41 13.68
CA GLN A 92 12.24 0.84 12.95
C GLN A 92 10.81 0.94 12.41
N ASN A 93 10.12 -0.18 12.21
CA ASN A 93 8.82 -0.19 11.51
C ASN A 93 7.59 -0.27 12.44
N GLY A 94 7.75 -0.42 13.76
CA GLY A 94 6.62 -0.56 14.69
C GLY A 94 5.86 -1.90 14.56
N GLU A 95 6.33 -2.80 13.69
CA GLU A 95 5.76 -4.13 13.44
C GLU A 95 5.57 -4.99 14.71
N PRO A 96 6.47 -4.97 15.73
CA PRO A 96 6.26 -5.76 16.95
C PRO A 96 5.04 -5.31 17.76
N ILE A 97 4.73 -4.01 17.78
CA ILE A 97 3.57 -3.48 18.52
C ILE A 97 2.28 -3.99 17.86
N ILE A 98 2.24 -3.95 16.53
CA ILE A 98 1.11 -4.48 15.75
C ILE A 98 0.98 -6.00 15.99
N ALA A 99 2.09 -6.74 15.98
CA ALA A 99 2.08 -8.18 16.25
C ALA A 99 1.55 -8.51 17.65
N LEU A 100 2.00 -7.80 18.69
CA LEU A 100 1.51 -7.96 20.06
C LEU A 100 0.02 -7.64 20.17
N PHE A 101 -0.43 -6.57 19.53
CA PHE A 101 -1.84 -6.20 19.49
C PHE A 101 -2.69 -7.29 18.82
N LEU A 102 -2.26 -7.81 17.67
CA LEU A 102 -2.97 -8.91 16.98
C LEU A 102 -3.00 -10.19 17.82
N LEU A 103 -1.88 -10.57 18.45
CA LEU A 103 -1.80 -11.74 19.32
C LEU A 103 -2.72 -11.61 20.54
N PHE A 104 -2.79 -10.42 21.13
CA PHE A 104 -3.71 -10.12 22.23
C PHE A 104 -5.17 -10.34 21.81
N TRP A 105 -5.59 -9.79 20.66
CA TRP A 105 -6.96 -9.96 20.17
C TRP A 105 -7.27 -11.40 19.75
N LEU A 106 -6.33 -12.10 19.14
CA LEU A 106 -6.49 -13.52 18.80
C LEU A 106 -6.68 -14.37 20.06
N TYR A 107 -5.89 -14.11 21.10
CA TYR A 107 -6.03 -14.78 22.40
C TYR A 107 -7.38 -14.47 23.06
N PHE A 108 -7.79 -13.19 23.07
CA PHE A 108 -9.08 -12.78 23.61
C PHE A 108 -10.25 -13.47 22.87
N LEU A 109 -10.20 -13.54 21.54
CA LEU A 109 -11.21 -14.26 20.74
C LEU A 109 -11.21 -15.77 21.04
N SER A 110 -10.05 -16.40 21.25
CA SER A 110 -10.00 -17.82 21.61
C SER A 110 -10.63 -18.13 22.97
N LEU A 111 -10.60 -17.17 23.90
CA LEU A 111 -11.26 -17.31 25.21
C LEU A 111 -12.78 -17.14 25.13
N GLY A 112 -13.26 -16.29 24.22
CA GLY A 112 -14.70 -16.05 24.02
C GLY A 112 -15.40 -17.09 23.13
N LEU A 113 -14.66 -18.05 22.58
CA LEU A 113 -15.16 -19.16 21.77
C LEU A 113 -15.40 -20.46 22.59
N HIS A 114 -15.22 -20.39 23.91
CA HIS A 114 -15.58 -21.44 24.87
C HIS A 114 -16.87 -21.08 25.61
#